data_AF-A0A371P187-F1
#
_entry.id   AF-A0A371P187-F1
#
_cell.length_a   1.000
_cell.length_b   1.000
_cell.length_c   1.000
_cell.angle_alpha   90.00
_cell.angle_beta   90.00
_cell.angle_gamma   90.00
#
_symmetry.space_group_name_H-M   'P 1'
#
loop_
_entity.id
_entity.type
_entity.pdbx_description
1 polymer ?
#
loop_
_entity_poly.entity_id
_entity_poly.type
_entity_poly.pdbx_seq_one_letter_code
_entity_poly.pdbx_strand_id
1 'polypeptide(L)' 'MTIKYNGIGITLTQLPFIDGPMGERPLYKARGQDGSGNGYLVKWEVVENWQDIEDESDMVANWDAPNEVVFH' A
#
# COMPACT_ATOMS: atom_id res chain seq x y z
N MET A 1 -2.52 11.20 0.79
CA MET A 1 -2.02 10.66 -0.49
C MET A 1 -3.21 10.16 -1.30
N THR A 2 -3.19 10.33 -2.62
CA THR A 2 -4.24 9.82 -3.50
C THR A 2 -3.63 8.89 -4.54
N ILE A 3 -4.12 7.65 -4.57
CA ILE A 3 -3.69 6.61 -5.49
C ILE A 3 -4.62 6.59 -6.69
N LYS A 4 -4.06 6.52 -7.90
CA LYS A 4 -4.83 6.29 -9.13
C LYS A 4 -4.68 4.83 -9.51
N TYR A 5 -5.74 4.05 -9.39
CA TYR A 5 -5.74 2.63 -9.73
C TYR A 5 -6.92 2.31 -10.64
N ASN A 6 -6.65 1.76 -11.83
CA ASN A 6 -7.66 1.42 -12.84
C ASN A 6 -8.68 2.55 -13.13
N GLY A 7 -8.21 3.80 -13.12
CA GLY A 7 -9.05 4.99 -13.36
C GLY A 7 -9.85 5.48 -12.14
N ILE A 8 -9.80 4.76 -11.01
CA ILE A 8 -10.42 5.16 -9.74
C ILE A 8 -9.37 5.92 -8.92
N GLY A 9 -9.76 7.08 -8.39
CA GLY A 9 -8.96 7.85 -7.44
C GLY A 9 -9.31 7.46 -6.01
N ILE A 10 -8.35 6.87 -5.29
CA ILE A 10 -8.53 6.40 -3.91
C ILE A 10 -7.69 7.28 -3.00
N THR A 11 -8.35 7.99 -2.09
CA THR A 11 -7.68 8.79 -1.07
C THR A 11 -7.42 7.94 0.16
N LEU A 12 -6.15 7.78 0.52
CA LEU A 12 -5.78 7.04 1.73
C LEU A 12 -6.29 7.78 2.96
N THR A 13 -6.92 7.05 3.88
CA THR A 13 -7.48 7.57 5.13
C THR A 13 -6.55 7.37 6.33
N GLN A 14 -5.48 6.60 6.13
CA GLN A 14 -4.42 6.37 7.11
C GLN A 14 -3.06 6.23 6.40
N LEU A 15 -1.98 6.33 7.16
CA LEU A 15 -0.66 5.96 6.66
C LEU A 15 -0.59 4.44 6.41
N PRO A 16 0.20 3.99 5.42
CA PRO A 16 0.49 2.59 5.24
C PRO A 16 1.14 1.98 6.49
N PHE A 17 0.82 0.72 6.76
CA PHE A 17 1.42 -0.05 7.84
C PHE A 17 1.88 -1.41 7.30
N ILE A 18 2.91 -1.96 7.92
CA ILE A 18 3.43 -3.28 7.58
C ILE A 18 2.49 -4.37 8.11
N ASP A 19 2.16 -5.35 7.27
CA ASP A 19 1.31 -6.48 7.60
C ASP A 19 1.87 -7.76 6.97
N GLY A 20 2.07 -8.78 7.80
CA GLY A 20 2.66 -10.05 7.40
C GLY A 20 3.34 -10.76 8.57
N PRO A 21 3.49 -12.09 8.51
CA PRO A 21 4.18 -12.84 9.55
C PRO A 21 5.68 -12.52 9.56
N MET A 22 6.28 -12.47 10.76
CA MET A 22 7.73 -12.28 10.90
C MET A 22 8.49 -13.42 10.19
N GLY A 23 9.46 -13.06 9.35
CA GLY A 23 10.30 -14.01 8.61
C GLY A 23 9.80 -14.35 7.20
N GLU A 24 8.60 -13.90 6.81
CA GLU A 24 8.14 -13.92 5.42
C GLU A 24 8.26 -12.53 4.79
N ARG A 25 7.99 -12.41 3.48
CA ARG A 25 7.98 -11.11 2.79
C ARG A 25 6.70 -10.35 3.17
N PRO A 26 6.79 -9.26 3.96
CA PRO A 26 5.62 -8.53 4.41
C PRO A 26 5.01 -7.70 3.28
N LEU A 27 3.80 -7.20 3.52
CA LEU A 27 3.09 -6.27 2.64
C LEU A 27 2.83 -4.96 3.38
N TYR A 28 2.91 -3.84 2.70
CA TYR A 28 2.33 -2.61 3.22
C TYR A 28 0.86 -2.54 2.86
N LYS A 29 0.02 -2.10 3.80
CA LYS A 29 -1.42 -1.93 3.61
C LYS A 29 -1.87 -0.56 4.07
N ALA A 30 -2.86 0.00 3.38
CA ALA A 30 -3.53 1.23 3.81
C ALA A 30 -5.02 1.15 3.47
N ARG A 31 -5.85 1.75 4.33
CA ARG A 31 -7.25 1.99 4.00
C ARG A 31 -7.37 3.27 3.20
N GLY A 32 -8.31 3.28 2.27
CA GLY A 32 -8.66 4.45 1.48
C GLY A 32 -10.12 4.47 1.10
N GLN A 33 -10.55 5.57 0.49
CA GLN A 33 -11.90 5.76 -0.02
C GLN A 33 -11.88 6.47 -1.37
N ASP A 34 -12.82 6.14 -2.25
CA ASP A 34 -13.03 6.88 -3.50
C ASP A 34 -13.88 8.16 -3.28
N GLY A 35 -14.13 8.90 -4.36
CA GLY A 35 -14.97 10.10 -4.34
C GLY A 35 -16.46 9.83 -4.06
N SER A 36 -16.89 8.56 -4.07
CA SER A 36 -18.27 8.14 -3.75
C SER A 36 -18.41 7.68 -2.29
N GLY A 37 -17.30 7.60 -1.55
CA GLY A 37 -17.25 7.09 -0.18
C GLY A 37 -17.12 5.57 -0.08
N ASN A 38 -16.83 4.87 -1.19
CA ASN A 38 -16.59 3.43 -1.15
C ASN A 38 -15.23 3.14 -0.53
N GLY A 39 -15.17 2.15 0.37
CA GLY A 39 -13.97 1.74 1.07
C GLY A 39 -13.07 0.82 0.23
N TYR A 40 -11.77 1.02 0.34
CA TYR A 40 -10.76 0.19 -0.31
C TYR A 40 -9.61 -0.14 0.63
N LEU A 41 -9.04 -1.33 0.44
CA LEU A 41 -7.76 -1.72 0.99
C LEU A 41 -6.72 -1.69 -0.13
N VAL A 42 -5.71 -0.85 0.02
CA VAL A 42 -4.58 -0.71 -0.91
C VAL A 42 -3.41 -1.48 -0.35
N LYS A 43 -2.70 -2.25 -1.20
CA LYS A 43 -1.56 -3.08 -0.81
C LYS A 43 -0.36 -2.84 -1.70
N TRP A 44 0.83 -2.79 -1.08
CA TRP A 44 2.12 -2.73 -1.75
C TRP A 44 2.99 -3.89 -1.29
N GLU A 45 3.69 -4.49 -2.24
CA GLU A 45 4.74 -5.46 -1.95
C GLU A 45 6.04 -4.73 -1.62
N VAL A 46 6.77 -5.23 -0.64
CA VAL A 46 8.13 -4.75 -0.39
C VAL A 46 9.07 -5.18 -1.52
N VAL A 47 10.12 -4.40 -1.77
CA VAL A 47 11.16 -4.72 -2.76
C VAL A 47 12.00 -5.94 -2.36
N GLU A 48 12.78 -6.45 -3.30
CA GLU A 48 13.80 -7.45 -2.96
C GLU A 48 14.85 -6.83 -2.02
N ASN A 49 15.40 -7.63 -1.10
CA ASN A 49 16.35 -7.19 -0.07
C ASN A 49 15.81 -6.11 0.89
N TRP A 50 14.49 -6.03 1.08
CA TRP A 50 13.86 -5.11 2.04
C TRP A 50 14.41 -5.19 3.49
N GLN A 51 15.00 -6.33 3.87
CA GLN A 51 15.59 -6.55 5.19
C GLN A 51 16.85 -5.70 5.43
N ASP A 52 17.55 -5.31 4.36
CA ASP A 52 18.76 -4.50 4.43
C ASP A 52 18.45 -2.99 4.34
N ILE A 53 17.18 -2.63 4.20
CA ILE A 53 16.72 -1.25 4.07
C ILE A 53 16.39 -0.70 5.45
N GLU A 54 17.07 0.38 5.85
CA GLU A 54 16.82 1.05 7.13
C GLU A 54 15.66 2.06 7.07
N ASP A 55 15.41 2.65 5.89
CA ASP A 55 14.32 3.60 5.68
C ASP A 55 13.07 2.89 5.13
N GLU A 56 12.00 2.87 5.92
CA GLU A 56 10.73 2.25 5.53
C GLU A 56 10.17 2.79 4.21
N SER A 57 10.47 4.05 3.85
CA SER A 57 10.01 4.65 2.60
C SER A 57 10.66 4.04 1.35
N ASP A 58 11.84 3.46 1.49
CA ASP A 58 12.57 2.77 0.40
C ASP A 58 12.18 1.28 0.29
N MET A 59 11.41 0.75 1.27
CA MET A 59 10.98 -0.64 1.25
C MET A 59 9.95 -0.93 0.15
N VAL A 60 9.33 0.08 -0.45
CA VAL A 60 8.38 -0.05 -1.57
C VAL A 60 8.91 0.76 -2.76
N ALA A 61 9.02 0.10 -3.91
CA ALA A 61 9.60 0.72 -5.11
C ALA A 61 8.81 1.93 -5.62
N ASN A 62 7.48 1.92 -5.46
CA ASN A 62 6.63 3.02 -5.88
C ASN A 62 5.33 3.07 -5.05
N TRP A 63 5.27 4.02 -4.12
CA TRP A 63 4.07 4.22 -3.31
C TRP A 63 2.85 4.69 -4.11
N ASP A 64 3.03 5.34 -5.26
CA ASP A 64 1.92 5.82 -6.11
C ASP A 64 1.31 4.71 -6.98
N ALA A 65 1.97 3.55 -7.08
CA ALA A 65 1.56 2.42 -7.91
C ALA A 65 1.45 1.13 -7.07
N PRO A 66 0.34 0.92 -6.35
CA PRO A 66 0.16 -0.29 -5.55
C PRO A 66 0.06 -1.54 -6.43
N ASN A 67 0.46 -2.68 -5.86
CA ASN A 67 0.33 -3.99 -6.48
C ASN A 67 -1.13 -4.45 -6.52
N GLU A 68 -1.91 -4.09 -5.50
CA GLU A 68 -3.30 -4.53 -5.38
C GLU A 68 -4.17 -3.48 -4.71
N VAL A 69 -5.40 -3.35 -5.20
CA VAL A 69 -6.48 -2.57 -4.58
C VAL A 69 -7.72 -3.43 -4.54
N VAL A 70 -8.28 -3.61 -3.34
CA VAL A 70 -9.45 -4.45 -3.11
C VAL A 70 -10.56 -3.63 -2.48
N PHE A 71 -11.80 -3.86 -2.89
CA PHE A 71 -12.97 -3.29 -2.21
C PHE A 71 -13.04 -3.82 -0.77
N HIS A 72 -13.22 -2.94 0.20
CA HIS A 72 -13.18 -3.26 1.63
C HIS A 72 -14.55 -3.14 2.30
#